data_AF-A0AA92TR36-F1
#
_entry.id   AF-A0AA92TR36-F1
#
_cell.length_a   1.000
_cell.length_b   1.000
_cell.length_c   1.000
_cell.angle_alpha   90.00
_cell.angle_beta   90.00
_cell.angle_gamma   90.00
#
_symmetry.space_group_name_H-M   'P 1'
#
loop_
_entity.id
_entity.type
_entity.pdbx_description
1 polymer ?
#
loop_
_entity_poly.entity_id
_entity_poly.type
_entity_poly.pdbx_seq_one_letter_code
_entity_poly.pdbx_strand_id
1 'polypeptide(L)'
;MGIAPDPLYFNYRLTKEVAALGEKVGNVEDLVLKCKRHGEKPNLISASSYDGQLDKIAEIIKNRALTNVGILLPFNTDDKGEWSVEYVKDYLKKKGVTCEFKYNANQDTEMDLDFHSSNPKIMTWWCAKGLQFKDVFIPGCDKNTDKQAALYVAMTRCSERLYLGYTSTLSSLFPEKNNAVYNNNEEIEII
;
A
#
# COMPACT_ATOMS: atom_id res chain seq x y z
N MET A 1 4.19 27.91 -32.06
CA MET A 1 4.55 28.27 -30.66
C MET A 1 3.85 27.27 -29.76
N GLY A 2 4.61 26.46 -29.01
CA GLY A 2 4.04 25.54 -28.03
C GLY A 2 3.71 26.31 -26.75
N ILE A 3 2.51 26.12 -26.22
CA ILE A 3 2.14 26.63 -24.90
C ILE A 3 2.96 25.84 -23.89
N ALA A 4 3.80 26.52 -23.10
CA ALA A 4 4.51 25.88 -22.01
C ALA A 4 3.49 25.51 -20.92
N PRO A 5 3.46 24.26 -20.45
CA PRO A 5 2.54 23.86 -19.39
C PRO A 5 2.95 24.54 -18.07
N ASP A 6 2.03 25.25 -17.44
CA ASP A 6 2.21 25.72 -16.07
C ASP A 6 2.14 24.52 -15.10
N PRO A 7 3.20 24.24 -14.34
CA PRO A 7 3.18 23.10 -13.44
C PRO A 7 2.24 23.36 -12.26
N LEU A 8 1.39 22.39 -11.94
CA LEU A 8 0.63 22.41 -10.70
C LEU A 8 1.59 22.15 -9.54
N TYR A 9 1.83 23.17 -8.72
CA TYR A 9 2.85 23.13 -7.67
C TYR A 9 2.43 22.38 -6.40
N PHE A 10 1.13 22.16 -6.15
CA PHE A 10 0.65 21.67 -4.87
C PHE A 10 -0.16 20.38 -4.96
N ASN A 11 0.15 19.46 -4.05
CA ASN A 11 -0.54 18.20 -3.81
C ASN A 11 -1.32 18.31 -2.49
N TYR A 12 -2.65 18.19 -2.59
CA TYR A 12 -3.58 18.24 -1.45
C TYR A 12 -4.06 16.85 -1.00
N ARG A 13 -3.63 15.81 -1.72
CA ARG A 13 -4.11 14.44 -1.53
C ARG A 13 -3.20 13.62 -0.62
N LEU A 14 -1.90 13.68 -0.89
CA LEU A 14 -0.87 12.96 -0.15
C LEU A 14 -0.45 13.76 1.07
N THR A 15 -0.22 13.10 2.20
CA THR A 15 0.36 13.74 3.39
C THR A 15 1.87 13.89 3.21
N LYS A 16 2.46 14.91 3.83
CA LYS A 16 3.91 15.12 3.82
C LYS A 16 4.66 13.91 4.40
N GLU A 17 4.09 13.23 5.37
CA GLU A 17 4.69 12.08 6.06
C GLU A 17 4.75 10.85 5.15
N VAL A 18 3.67 10.56 4.40
CA VAL A 18 3.70 9.49 3.38
C VAL A 18 4.58 9.90 2.20
N ALA A 19 4.56 11.18 1.79
CA ALA A 19 5.44 11.71 0.75
C ALA A 19 6.92 11.55 1.11
N ALA A 20 7.32 11.79 2.36
CA ALA A 20 8.70 11.66 2.82
C ALA A 20 9.25 10.24 2.68
N LEU A 21 8.39 9.23 2.86
CA LEU A 21 8.76 7.86 2.55
C LEU A 21 8.76 7.60 1.04
N GLY A 22 7.75 8.13 0.32
CA GLY A 22 7.65 8.02 -1.12
C GLY A 22 8.86 8.57 -1.88
N GLU A 23 9.46 9.69 -1.43
CA GLU A 23 10.69 10.24 -2.00
C GLU A 23 11.85 9.25 -1.91
N LYS A 24 12.05 8.67 -0.73
CA LYS A 24 13.14 7.71 -0.47
C LYS A 24 12.96 6.43 -1.28
N VAL A 25 11.76 5.84 -1.24
CA VAL A 25 11.47 4.57 -1.93
C VAL A 25 11.39 4.75 -3.44
N GLY A 26 10.85 5.88 -3.91
CA GLY A 26 10.72 6.17 -5.34
C GLY A 26 11.97 6.77 -5.98
N ASN A 27 12.96 7.17 -5.18
CA ASN A 27 14.10 7.98 -5.60
C ASN A 27 13.65 9.24 -6.37
N VAL A 28 12.68 9.96 -5.80
CA VAL A 28 12.11 11.19 -6.35
C VAL A 28 12.32 12.36 -5.40
N GLU A 29 12.44 13.56 -5.96
CA GLU A 29 12.65 14.80 -5.20
C GLU A 29 11.40 15.70 -5.22
N ASP A 30 11.34 16.65 -4.29
CA ASP A 30 10.32 17.69 -4.13
C ASP A 30 8.87 17.23 -3.89
N LEU A 31 8.60 15.94 -3.70
CA LEU A 31 7.24 15.45 -3.43
C LEU A 31 6.71 16.01 -2.10
N VAL A 32 7.53 16.05 -1.05
CA VAL A 32 7.16 16.60 0.27
C VAL A 32 6.88 18.10 0.18
N LEU A 33 7.72 18.84 -0.55
CA LEU A 33 7.57 20.29 -0.74
C LEU A 33 6.23 20.64 -1.41
N LYS A 34 5.78 19.78 -2.32
CA LYS A 34 4.51 19.92 -3.02
C LYS A 34 3.32 19.58 -2.12
N CYS A 35 3.48 18.75 -1.09
CA CYS A 35 2.39 18.33 -0.21
C CYS A 35 1.97 19.41 0.79
N LYS A 36 0.66 19.67 0.90
CA LYS A 36 0.10 20.65 1.86
C LYS A 36 -0.46 20.04 3.13
N ARG A 37 -0.90 18.78 3.08
CA ARG A 37 -1.49 18.09 4.23
C ARG A 37 -0.43 17.42 5.08
N HIS A 38 -0.67 17.45 6.39
CA HIS A 38 0.00 16.60 7.36
C HIS A 38 -0.92 15.44 7.74
N GLY A 39 -0.34 14.34 8.19
CA GLY A 39 -1.05 13.19 8.72
C GLY A 39 -0.13 12.29 9.52
N GLU A 40 -0.52 11.02 9.64
CA GLU A 40 0.27 10.03 10.36
C GLU A 40 1.50 9.61 9.56
N LYS A 41 2.58 9.26 10.27
CA LYS A 41 3.72 8.60 9.66
C LYS A 41 3.36 7.19 9.21
N PRO A 42 3.99 6.67 8.14
CA PRO A 42 3.81 5.28 7.73
C PRO A 42 4.05 4.31 8.88
N ASN A 43 3.14 3.36 9.03
CA ASN A 43 3.11 2.36 10.08
C ASN A 43 3.80 1.08 9.61
N LEU A 44 4.62 0.48 10.47
CA LEU A 44 5.26 -0.80 10.19
C LEU A 44 4.45 -1.94 10.85
N ILE A 45 4.16 -2.99 10.08
CA ILE A 45 3.49 -4.21 10.55
C ILE A 45 4.52 -5.34 10.49
N SER A 46 5.10 -5.71 11.63
CA SER A 46 6.02 -6.84 11.76
C SER A 46 5.25 -8.14 12.01
N ALA A 47 5.67 -9.26 11.42
CA ALA A 47 5.16 -10.59 11.78
C ALA A 47 6.22 -11.66 11.52
N SER A 48 6.07 -12.86 12.07
CA SER A 48 7.04 -13.95 11.85
C SER A 48 6.92 -14.62 10.47
N SER A 49 5.87 -14.33 9.71
CA SER A 49 5.62 -14.84 8.36
C SER A 49 4.80 -13.86 7.54
N TYR A 50 4.75 -14.05 6.22
CA TYR A 50 3.91 -13.26 5.32
C TYR A 50 2.42 -13.40 5.69
N ASP A 51 1.95 -14.61 5.98
CA ASP A 51 0.60 -14.87 6.49
C ASP A 51 0.32 -14.13 7.80
N GLY A 52 1.30 -14.07 8.71
CA GLY A 52 1.18 -13.28 9.93
C GLY A 52 1.05 -11.77 9.65
N GLN A 53 1.64 -11.27 8.56
CA GLN A 53 1.40 -9.88 8.12
C GLN A 53 -0.06 -9.72 7.67
N LEU A 54 -0.60 -10.69 6.91
CA LEU A 54 -1.99 -10.66 6.45
C LEU A 54 -2.99 -10.76 7.60
N ASP A 55 -2.67 -11.54 8.64
CA ASP A 55 -3.46 -11.63 9.87
C ASP A 55 -3.58 -10.26 10.55
N LYS A 56 -2.45 -9.58 10.77
CA LYS A 56 -2.45 -8.22 11.32
C LYS A 56 -3.20 -7.22 10.43
N ILE A 57 -3.08 -7.34 9.11
CA ILE A 57 -3.85 -6.50 8.18
C ILE A 57 -5.37 -6.74 8.37
N ALA A 58 -5.80 -7.99 8.45
CA ALA A 58 -7.20 -8.34 8.69
C ALA A 58 -7.71 -7.80 10.03
N GLU A 59 -6.90 -7.91 11.09
CA GLU A 59 -7.20 -7.37 12.43
C GLU A 59 -7.34 -5.85 12.40
N ILE A 60 -6.38 -5.13 11.81
CA ILE A 60 -6.42 -3.66 11.72
C ILE A 60 -7.67 -3.19 10.96
N ILE A 61 -7.99 -3.84 9.82
CA ILE A 61 -9.18 -3.49 9.02
C ILE A 61 -10.46 -3.65 9.85
N LYS A 62 -10.59 -4.75 10.60
CA LYS A 62 -11.76 -5.03 11.44
C LYS A 62 -11.83 -4.11 12.65
N ASN A 63 -10.75 -4.03 13.43
CA ASN A 63 -10.71 -3.35 14.72
C ASN A 63 -10.88 -1.83 14.58
N ARG A 64 -10.35 -1.25 13.50
CA ARG A 64 -10.50 0.19 13.21
C ARG A 64 -11.71 0.50 12.32
N ALA A 65 -12.50 -0.51 11.93
CA ALA A 65 -13.61 -0.38 10.98
C ALA A 65 -13.24 0.47 9.75
N LEU A 66 -12.07 0.16 9.16
CA LEU A 66 -11.52 0.97 8.07
C LEU A 66 -12.42 0.93 6.84
N THR A 67 -12.52 2.07 6.15
CA THR A 67 -13.27 2.23 4.91
C THR A 67 -12.38 2.82 3.83
N ASN A 68 -12.64 2.49 2.56
CA ASN A 68 -11.79 2.88 1.43
C ASN A 68 -10.32 2.43 1.61
N VAL A 69 -10.15 1.11 1.73
CA VAL A 69 -8.87 0.43 1.94
C VAL A 69 -8.34 -0.13 0.62
N GLY A 70 -7.08 0.11 0.32
CA GLY A 70 -6.35 -0.55 -0.78
C GLY A 70 -5.30 -1.52 -0.24
N ILE A 71 -5.33 -2.78 -0.67
CA ILE A 71 -4.29 -3.78 -0.38
C ILE A 71 -3.56 -4.04 -1.70
N LEU A 72 -2.31 -3.57 -1.79
CA LEU A 72 -1.63 -3.39 -3.08
C LEU A 72 -0.41 -4.32 -3.21
N LEU A 73 -0.41 -5.15 -4.26
CA LEU A 73 0.52 -6.28 -4.44
C LEU A 73 1.26 -6.21 -5.78
N PRO A 74 2.42 -6.88 -5.96
CA PRO A 74 3.15 -6.82 -7.23
C PRO A 74 2.63 -7.76 -8.31
N PHE A 75 1.97 -8.86 -7.93
CA PHE A 75 1.59 -9.95 -8.84
C PHE A 75 0.09 -10.23 -8.84
N ASN A 76 -0.40 -10.76 -9.96
CA ASN A 76 -1.83 -11.07 -10.13
C ASN A 76 -2.19 -12.40 -9.47
N THR A 77 -1.56 -13.48 -9.91
CA THR A 77 -1.97 -14.87 -9.67
C THR A 77 -1.00 -15.61 -8.74
N ASP A 78 -1.50 -16.69 -8.14
CA ASP A 78 -0.78 -17.52 -7.15
C ASP A 78 0.43 -18.30 -7.72
N ASP A 79 0.54 -18.44 -9.04
CA ASP A 79 1.73 -18.96 -9.73
C ASP A 79 2.99 -18.14 -9.41
N LYS A 80 2.83 -16.89 -8.97
CA LYS A 80 3.89 -16.02 -8.46
C LYS A 80 4.10 -16.10 -6.95
N GLY A 81 3.42 -17.04 -6.29
CA GLY A 81 3.47 -17.30 -4.86
C GLY A 81 2.51 -16.43 -4.04
N GLU A 82 2.75 -16.40 -2.73
CA GLU A 82 1.92 -15.71 -1.74
C GLU A 82 1.83 -14.18 -1.92
N TRP A 83 2.75 -13.58 -2.70
CA TRP A 83 2.81 -12.14 -2.95
C TRP A 83 1.93 -11.70 -4.13
N SER A 84 0.76 -12.33 -4.29
CA SER A 84 -0.18 -12.12 -5.38
C SER A 84 -1.57 -11.73 -4.92
N VAL A 85 -2.31 -11.03 -5.78
CA VAL A 85 -3.70 -10.61 -5.50
C VAL A 85 -4.59 -11.82 -5.24
N GLU A 86 -4.48 -12.87 -6.04
CA GLU A 86 -5.27 -14.09 -5.89
C GLU A 86 -5.05 -14.76 -4.53
N TYR A 87 -3.78 -14.94 -4.13
CA TYR A 87 -3.46 -15.54 -2.83
C TYR A 87 -4.02 -14.71 -1.67
N VAL A 88 -3.76 -13.40 -1.66
CA VAL A 88 -4.18 -12.52 -0.56
C VAL A 88 -5.70 -12.40 -0.49
N LYS A 89 -6.38 -12.37 -1.64
CA LYS A 89 -7.85 -12.43 -1.72
C LYS A 89 -8.39 -13.67 -1.02
N ASP A 90 -7.90 -14.85 -1.39
CA ASP A 90 -8.38 -16.11 -0.82
C ASP A 90 -8.03 -16.23 0.67
N TYR A 91 -6.86 -15.75 1.06
CA TYR A 91 -6.43 -15.73 2.46
C TYR A 91 -7.36 -14.87 3.32
N LEU A 92 -7.60 -13.62 2.92
CA LEU A 92 -8.44 -12.68 3.67
C LEU A 92 -9.90 -13.12 3.70
N LYS A 93 -10.40 -13.71 2.61
CA LYS A 93 -11.74 -14.31 2.56
C LYS A 93 -11.88 -15.44 3.59
N LYS A 94 -10.87 -16.32 3.72
CA LYS A 94 -10.84 -17.38 4.75
C LYS A 94 -10.81 -16.81 6.17
N LYS A 95 -10.21 -15.63 6.36
CA LYS A 95 -10.20 -14.88 7.63
C LYS A 95 -11.48 -14.09 7.87
N GLY A 96 -12.50 -14.20 7.00
CA GLY A 96 -13.78 -13.52 7.15
C GLY A 96 -13.73 -12.02 6.85
N VAL A 97 -12.77 -11.57 6.03
CA VAL A 97 -12.77 -10.20 5.47
C VAL A 97 -13.34 -10.27 4.06
N THR A 98 -14.48 -9.62 3.84
CA THR A 98 -15.05 -9.47 2.50
C THR A 98 -14.23 -8.44 1.74
N CYS A 99 -13.59 -8.87 0.65
CA CYS A 99 -12.73 -8.04 -0.17
C CYS A 99 -13.21 -8.06 -1.62
N GLU A 100 -13.04 -6.91 -2.26
CA GLU A 100 -13.16 -6.72 -3.70
C GLU A 100 -11.78 -6.84 -4.35
N PHE A 101 -11.72 -7.27 -5.60
CA PHE A 101 -10.44 -7.57 -6.22
C PHE A 101 -10.42 -7.35 -7.72
N LYS A 102 -9.20 -7.14 -8.23
CA LYS A 102 -8.90 -7.13 -9.66
C LYS A 102 -7.55 -7.79 -9.91
N TYR A 103 -7.55 -8.86 -10.71
CA TYR A 103 -6.33 -9.47 -11.21
C TYR A 103 -6.57 -10.10 -12.59
N ASN A 104 -5.49 -10.22 -13.37
CA ASN A 104 -5.54 -10.91 -14.66
C ASN A 104 -5.06 -12.34 -14.49
N ALA A 105 -5.90 -13.31 -14.84
CA ALA A 105 -5.58 -14.73 -14.87
C ALA A 105 -5.59 -15.19 -16.33
N ASN A 106 -4.42 -15.54 -16.87
CA ASN A 106 -4.25 -15.89 -18.28
C ASN A 106 -4.73 -14.76 -19.23
N GLN A 107 -5.74 -15.02 -20.07
CA GLN A 107 -6.36 -14.05 -20.98
C GLN A 107 -7.61 -13.39 -20.38
N ASP A 108 -8.04 -13.83 -19.21
CA ASP A 108 -9.26 -13.36 -18.55
C ASP A 108 -8.92 -12.38 -17.43
N THR A 109 -9.81 -11.40 -17.23
CA THR A 109 -9.72 -10.45 -16.12
C THR A 109 -10.75 -10.83 -15.08
N GLU A 110 -10.27 -11.27 -13.92
CA GLU A 110 -11.10 -11.50 -12.74
C GLU A 110 -11.27 -10.17 -12.02
N MET A 111 -12.51 -9.65 -12.02
CA MET A 111 -12.82 -8.35 -11.45
C MET A 111 -14.15 -8.38 -10.71
N ASP A 112 -14.08 -7.98 -9.44
CA ASP A 112 -15.22 -7.69 -8.59
C ASP A 112 -14.89 -6.40 -7.84
N LEU A 113 -15.06 -5.25 -8.51
CA LEU A 113 -14.77 -3.93 -7.97
C LEU A 113 -16.05 -3.11 -7.90
N ASP A 114 -16.45 -2.71 -6.70
CA ASP A 114 -17.51 -1.74 -6.45
C ASP A 114 -16.93 -0.51 -5.74
N PHE A 115 -16.73 0.57 -6.50
CA PHE A 115 -16.17 1.82 -5.95
C PHE A 115 -17.10 2.57 -5.00
N HIS A 116 -18.37 2.15 -4.87
CA HIS A 116 -19.31 2.70 -3.91
C HIS A 116 -19.33 1.93 -2.58
N SER A 117 -18.72 0.74 -2.52
CA SER A 117 -18.65 -0.06 -1.31
C SER A 117 -17.55 0.44 -0.35
N SER A 118 -17.68 0.05 0.92
CA SER A 118 -16.64 0.23 1.93
C SER A 118 -15.64 -0.93 1.99
N ASN A 119 -15.81 -1.99 1.20
CA ASN A 119 -14.97 -3.18 1.26
C ASN A 119 -13.53 -2.87 0.83
N PRO A 120 -12.52 -3.50 1.44
CA PRO A 120 -11.14 -3.43 0.96
C PRO A 120 -11.01 -3.90 -0.48
N LYS A 121 -10.20 -3.18 -1.25
CA LYS A 121 -9.91 -3.49 -2.66
C LYS A 121 -8.49 -4.02 -2.79
N ILE A 122 -8.36 -5.24 -3.31
CA ILE A 122 -7.08 -5.94 -3.51
C ILE A 122 -6.72 -5.88 -4.99
N MET A 123 -5.55 -5.35 -5.32
CA MET A 123 -5.12 -5.27 -6.72
C MET A 123 -3.62 -5.10 -6.85
N THR A 124 -3.12 -5.18 -8.08
CA THR A 124 -1.71 -4.94 -8.33
C THR A 124 -1.33 -3.47 -8.21
N TRP A 125 -0.05 -3.19 -7.90
CA TRP A 125 0.53 -1.84 -7.89
C TRP A 125 0.22 -1.05 -9.16
N TRP A 126 0.30 -1.72 -10.31
CA TRP A 126 0.00 -1.15 -11.63
C TRP A 126 -1.49 -0.81 -11.79
N CYS A 127 -2.37 -1.71 -11.35
CA CYS A 127 -3.82 -1.53 -11.44
C CYS A 127 -4.32 -0.40 -10.53
N ALA A 128 -3.59 -0.07 -9.47
CA ALA A 128 -3.94 1.03 -8.57
C ALA A 128 -3.74 2.42 -9.20
N LYS A 129 -3.07 2.52 -10.36
CA LYS A 129 -2.86 3.80 -11.05
C LYS A 129 -4.20 4.46 -11.38
N GLY A 130 -4.35 5.73 -11.01
CA GLY A 130 -5.59 6.48 -11.17
C GLY A 130 -6.57 6.36 -9.99
N LEU A 131 -6.33 5.44 -9.06
CA LEU A 131 -7.14 5.30 -7.85
C LEU A 131 -6.56 6.11 -6.68
N GLN A 132 -7.34 6.18 -5.61
CA GLN A 132 -6.97 6.75 -4.33
C GLN A 132 -7.67 5.99 -3.21
N PHE A 133 -6.93 5.67 -2.16
CA PHE A 133 -7.44 5.02 -0.95
C PHE A 133 -7.12 5.88 0.26
N LYS A 134 -7.97 5.83 1.30
CA LYS A 134 -7.66 6.46 2.58
C LYS A 134 -6.52 5.72 3.25
N ASP A 135 -6.70 4.41 3.37
CA ASP A 135 -5.78 3.48 4.00
C ASP A 135 -5.16 2.57 2.95
N VAL A 136 -3.84 2.43 2.94
CA VAL A 136 -3.12 1.52 2.03
C VAL A 136 -2.26 0.55 2.81
N PHE A 137 -2.40 -0.73 2.50
CA PHE A 137 -1.55 -1.81 3.00
C PHE A 137 -0.66 -2.34 1.88
N ILE A 138 0.64 -2.45 2.15
CA ILE A 138 1.62 -3.06 1.26
C ILE A 138 2.33 -4.16 2.05
N PRO A 139 1.90 -5.42 1.96
CA PRO A 139 2.60 -6.53 2.61
C PRO A 139 3.84 -6.95 1.82
N GLY A 140 4.76 -7.65 2.47
CA GLY A 140 5.97 -8.20 1.86
C GLY A 140 7.03 -7.15 1.51
N CYS A 141 7.13 -6.05 2.27
CA CYS A 141 8.16 -5.02 2.08
C CYS A 141 9.60 -5.52 2.42
N ASP A 142 9.73 -6.72 2.98
CA ASP A 142 10.98 -7.48 3.12
C ASP A 142 11.43 -8.16 1.81
N LYS A 143 10.54 -8.31 0.82
CA LYS A 143 10.85 -8.95 -0.45
C LYS A 143 11.46 -7.96 -1.43
N ASN A 144 12.46 -8.43 -2.18
CA ASN A 144 13.09 -7.62 -3.23
C ASN A 144 12.21 -7.55 -4.49
N THR A 145 12.24 -6.40 -5.16
CA THR A 145 11.56 -6.19 -6.44
C THR A 145 12.36 -5.21 -7.30
N ASP A 146 12.32 -5.42 -8.60
CA ASP A 146 12.81 -4.49 -9.62
C ASP A 146 11.77 -3.41 -10.01
N LYS A 147 10.53 -3.53 -9.52
CA LYS A 147 9.40 -2.64 -9.87
C LYS A 147 9.27 -1.44 -8.93
N GLN A 148 10.38 -0.79 -8.61
CA GLN A 148 10.44 0.35 -7.67
C GLN A 148 9.45 1.47 -8.03
N ALA A 149 9.32 1.80 -9.33
CA ALA A 149 8.37 2.82 -9.79
C ALA A 149 6.91 2.44 -9.52
N ALA A 150 6.55 1.16 -9.64
CA ALA A 150 5.20 0.69 -9.36
C ALA A 150 4.92 0.68 -7.86
N LEU A 151 5.90 0.29 -7.04
CA LEU A 151 5.80 0.37 -5.58
C LEU A 151 5.60 1.82 -5.11
N TYR A 152 6.35 2.78 -5.68
CA TYR A 152 6.13 4.20 -5.45
C TYR A 152 4.70 4.65 -5.82
N VAL A 153 4.20 4.21 -6.99
CA VAL A 153 2.82 4.50 -7.41
C VAL A 153 1.82 3.97 -6.37
N ALA A 154 2.01 2.74 -5.89
CA ALA A 154 1.15 2.11 -4.89
C ALA A 154 1.13 2.91 -3.57
N MET A 155 2.30 3.26 -3.03
CA MET A 155 2.40 4.05 -1.79
C MET A 155 1.71 5.40 -1.92
N THR A 156 1.89 6.09 -3.04
CA THR A 156 1.29 7.42 -3.26
C THR A 156 -0.21 7.38 -3.55
N ARG A 157 -0.85 6.20 -3.63
CA ARG A 157 -2.32 6.09 -3.66
C ARG A 157 -2.96 6.34 -2.30
N CYS A 158 -2.18 6.28 -1.21
CA CYS A 158 -2.62 6.56 0.15
C CYS A 158 -2.91 8.06 0.33
N SER A 159 -4.01 8.39 1.00
CA SER A 159 -4.28 9.76 1.43
C SER A 159 -4.24 9.95 2.93
N GLU A 160 -4.41 8.94 3.78
CA GLU A 160 -4.42 9.10 5.24
C GLU A 160 -3.35 8.25 5.94
N ARG A 161 -3.44 6.91 5.87
CA ARG A 161 -2.53 6.01 6.61
C ARG A 161 -1.95 4.94 5.70
N LEU A 162 -0.63 4.80 5.74
CA LEU A 162 0.12 3.80 4.99
C LEU A 162 0.66 2.76 5.95
N TYR A 163 0.48 1.48 5.63
CA TYR A 163 0.95 0.35 6.42
C TYR A 163 1.86 -0.54 5.56
N LEU A 164 3.02 -0.89 6.10
CA LEU A 164 4.04 -1.69 5.43
C LEU A 164 4.28 -2.98 6.20
N GLY A 165 3.92 -4.12 5.61
CA GLY A 165 4.13 -5.43 6.19
C GLY A 165 5.55 -5.91 5.94
N TYR A 166 6.21 -6.45 6.96
CA TYR A 166 7.54 -7.06 6.82
C TYR A 166 7.73 -8.18 7.84
N THR A 167 8.64 -9.10 7.55
CA THR A 167 8.90 -10.25 8.42
C THR A 167 10.00 -9.95 9.43
N SER A 168 11.25 -9.88 8.96
CA SER A 168 12.42 -9.66 9.82
C SER A 168 13.06 -8.30 9.56
N THR A 169 13.38 -8.02 8.30
CA THR A 169 14.07 -6.81 7.86
C THR A 169 13.40 -6.27 6.60
N LEU A 170 13.26 -4.95 6.51
CA LEU A 170 12.81 -4.32 5.28
C LEU A 170 13.83 -4.54 4.14
N SER A 171 13.35 -4.60 2.90
CA SER A 171 14.22 -4.65 1.73
C SER A 171 15.02 -3.35 1.59
N SER A 172 16.12 -3.38 0.83
CA SER A 172 17.02 -2.23 0.62
C SER A 172 16.35 -1.02 -0.04
N LEU A 173 15.16 -1.19 -0.61
CA LEU A 173 14.34 -0.10 -1.16
C LEU A 173 13.76 0.82 -0.08
N PHE A 174 13.64 0.32 1.15
CA PHE A 174 13.07 1.05 2.27
C PHE A 174 14.17 1.49 3.24
N PRO A 175 14.00 2.65 3.89
CA PRO A 175 14.79 3.00 5.07
C PRO A 175 14.74 1.92 6.16
N GLU A 176 15.78 1.85 7.00
CA GLU A 176 15.77 0.95 8.16
C GLU A 176 14.57 1.20 9.07
N LYS A 177 14.09 0.16 9.75
CA LYS A 177 12.86 0.20 10.58
C LYS A 177 12.84 1.29 11.65
N ASN A 178 14.01 1.67 12.15
CA ASN A 178 14.26 2.67 13.18
C ASN A 178 14.39 4.10 12.62
N ASN A 179 14.24 4.29 11.30
CA ASN A 179 14.26 5.60 10.67
C ASN A 179 13.08 6.47 11.14
N ALA A 180 13.33 7.74 11.40
CA ALA A 180 12.32 8.69 11.88
C ALA A 180 11.16 8.95 10.90
N VAL A 181 11.25 8.46 9.66
CA VAL A 181 10.14 8.52 8.69
C VAL A 181 8.96 7.65 9.11
N TYR A 182 9.19 6.58 9.86
CA TYR A 182 8.15 5.66 10.32
C TYR A 182 7.52 6.10 11.63
N ASN A 183 6.31 5.61 11.87
CA ASN A 183 5.70 5.65 13.18
C ASN A 183 6.34 4.56 14.05
N ASN A 184 7.14 4.99 15.04
CA ASN A 184 7.84 4.09 15.96
C ASN A 184 7.04 3.85 17.26
N ASN A 185 5.76 4.23 17.30
CA ASN A 185 4.93 4.02 18.47
C ASN A 185 4.57 2.53 18.58
N GLU A 186 4.88 1.92 19.72
CA GLU A 186 4.65 0.51 20.07
C GLU A 186 3.14 0.12 20.12
N GLU A 187 2.22 1.09 19.99
CA GLU A 187 0.78 0.89 20.12
C GLU A 187 0.14 0.05 18.99
N ILE A 188 0.83 -0.17 17.87
CA ILE A 188 0.32 -1.01 16.78
C ILE A 188 0.40 -2.49 17.13
N GLU A 189 1.23 -2.89 18.10
CA GLU A 189 1.31 -4.28 18.57
C GLU A 189 0.16 -4.68 19.51
N ILE A 190 -0.68 -3.72 19.92
CA ILE A 190 -1.73 -3.92 20.95
C ILE A 190 -3.16 -3.91 20.35
N ILE A 191 -3.31 -3.66 19.05
CA ILE A 191 -4.63 -3.61 18.38
C ILE A 191 -4.92 -4.91 17.66
#